data_AF-A0A4R5PDM7-F1
#
_entry.id   AF-A0A4R5PDM7-F1
#
_cell.length_a   1.000
_cell.length_b   1.000
_cell.length_c   1.000
_cell.angle_alpha   90.00
_cell.angle_beta   90.00
_cell.angle_gamma   90.00
#
_symmetry.space_group_name_H-M   'P 1'
#
loop_
_entity.id
_entity.type
_entity.pdbx_description
1 polymer ?
#
loop_
_entity_poly.entity_id
_entity_poly.type
_entity_poly.pdbx_seq_one_letter_code
_entity_poly.pdbx_strand_id
1 'polypeptide(L)'
;MIQQYSRYCRKMRNLGGVVEAFPNSAQFAKTLRELRSAASFHSASKLSDQGGPDRSYVTKIESGENMSITPATVAKLADAFAPEFGDRSGLEALGRAFFHSYADTAPKPHTESGFRQAAAASSGGLLLGFDLATDQPVIATCIEPSPDKFGRTLISAAGVETVRKVLIAIAAQSDVVTLASTQALSTGSAADMAAKAWQGRTFNFGEFVWPTSALAVDPIAHVNNLRLALKRAQILGATGTDTLLLGWAILIANAIAADSDTQPIEAVWLRESTWNAMRQRVAEHGHDSPEHVGAGGPAIPETQAIREAAQRFLLPWLHAYTAALYQVQYDITPESEGSADLMGTFTSIVPGSADSKIKWRAGRLESTTPRDLESGHLCLYNGADFGPLPKVLNALEIAKAGSTAVLDPAQLSVDSDTEPVTYCLCPLLADGPYALARRVGRHTSWQAIQYAPAAP
;
A
#
# COMPACT_ATOMS: atom_id res chain seq x y z
N MET A 1 -14.27 46.23 -7.70
CA MET A 1 -14.00 44.86 -8.16
C MET A 1 -12.63 44.69 -8.83
N ILE A 2 -12.21 45.56 -9.76
CA ILE A 2 -10.92 45.45 -10.46
C ILE A 2 -9.69 45.76 -9.57
N GLN A 3 -9.80 46.68 -8.60
CA GLN A 3 -8.72 46.96 -7.65
C GLN A 3 -8.49 45.87 -6.58
N GLN A 4 -9.50 45.02 -6.33
CA GLN A 4 -9.40 43.91 -5.38
C GLN A 4 -8.68 42.71 -6.02
N TYR A 5 -8.89 42.48 -7.32
CA TYR A 5 -8.13 41.52 -8.13
C TYR A 5 -6.65 41.92 -8.29
N SER A 6 -6.35 43.21 -8.44
CA SER A 6 -4.96 43.68 -8.56
C SER A 6 -4.16 43.48 -7.26
N ARG A 7 -4.77 43.64 -6.06
CA ARG A 7 -4.13 43.30 -4.79
C ARG A 7 -3.98 41.78 -4.58
N TYR A 8 -4.91 40.97 -5.10
CA TYR A 8 -4.84 39.51 -5.05
C TYR A 8 -3.73 38.98 -5.98
N CYS A 9 -3.61 39.52 -7.20
CA CYS A 9 -2.55 39.16 -8.14
C CYS A 9 -1.15 39.66 -7.70
N ARG A 10 -1.07 40.73 -6.89
CA ARG A 10 0.21 41.20 -6.31
C ARG A 10 0.66 40.35 -5.11
N LYS A 11 -0.26 39.73 -4.37
CA LYS A 11 0.05 38.66 -3.41
C LYS A 11 0.42 37.34 -4.09
N MET A 12 -0.14 37.05 -5.27
CA MET A 12 0.19 35.85 -6.04
C MET A 12 1.54 35.90 -6.80
N ARG A 13 2.22 37.04 -6.89
CA ARG A 13 3.59 37.10 -7.45
C ARG A 13 4.69 36.64 -6.49
N ASN A 14 4.34 36.30 -5.24
CA ASN A 14 5.24 35.69 -4.25
C ASN A 14 5.00 34.17 -4.09
N LEU A 15 4.44 33.49 -5.11
CA LEU A 15 4.19 32.03 -5.10
C LEU A 15 5.43 31.16 -5.35
N GLY A 16 6.63 31.70 -5.11
CA GLY A 16 7.79 30.92 -4.71
C GLY A 16 8.01 31.21 -3.22
N GLY A 17 7.30 30.48 -2.34
CA GLY A 17 7.15 30.85 -0.93
C GLY A 17 8.49 31.13 -0.25
N VAL A 18 8.74 32.39 0.11
CA VAL A 18 9.99 32.80 0.75
C VAL A 18 10.04 32.21 2.16
N VAL A 19 11.19 31.69 2.57
CA VAL A 19 11.40 31.24 3.96
C VAL A 19 11.25 32.43 4.89
N GLU A 20 10.45 32.31 5.95
CA GLU A 20 10.26 33.35 6.96
C GLU A 20 11.16 33.12 8.18
N ALA A 21 11.27 34.13 9.06
CA ALA A 21 12.10 34.04 10.25
C ALA A 21 11.45 33.17 11.34
N PHE A 22 12.23 32.36 12.04
CA PHE A 22 11.73 31.48 13.12
C PHE A 22 12.74 31.39 14.27
N PRO A 23 12.30 31.05 15.51
CA PRO A 23 13.22 30.86 16.62
C PRO A 23 14.05 29.58 16.40
N ASN A 24 15.34 29.64 16.76
CA ASN A 24 16.20 28.47 16.75
C ASN A 24 15.70 27.43 17.77
N SER A 25 15.78 26.15 17.41
CA SER A 25 15.35 25.03 18.25
C SER A 25 16.44 23.97 18.35
N ALA A 26 16.39 23.15 19.40
CA ALA A 26 17.32 22.04 19.57
C ALA A 26 17.27 21.05 18.39
N GLN A 27 16.08 20.87 17.80
CA GLN A 27 15.85 20.01 16.65
C GLN A 27 16.49 20.60 15.39
N PHE A 28 16.27 21.90 15.10
CA PHE A 28 16.94 22.55 13.96
C PHE A 28 18.46 22.49 14.09
N ALA A 29 18.97 22.76 15.28
CA ALA A 29 20.39 22.68 15.61
C ALA A 29 20.96 21.27 15.38
N LYS A 30 20.25 20.23 15.81
CA LYS A 30 20.63 18.82 15.60
C LYS A 30 20.64 18.48 14.11
N THR A 31 19.55 18.77 13.39
CA THR A 31 19.43 18.49 11.95
C THR A 31 20.50 19.19 11.14
N LEU A 32 20.78 20.47 11.43
CA LEU A 32 21.84 21.21 10.74
C LEU A 32 23.21 20.58 10.98
N ARG A 33 23.49 20.14 12.22
CA ARG A 33 24.76 19.47 12.55
C ARG A 33 24.91 18.14 11.83
N GLU A 34 23.84 17.37 11.69
CA GLU A 34 23.83 16.09 10.96
C GLU A 34 24.03 16.31 9.45
N LEU A 35 23.33 17.29 8.86
CA LEU A 35 23.54 17.69 7.47
C LEU A 35 24.97 18.16 7.23
N ARG A 36 25.51 18.99 8.14
CA ARG A 36 26.88 19.47 8.07
C ARG A 36 27.90 18.33 8.17
N SER A 37 27.66 17.36 9.05
CA SER A 37 28.54 16.19 9.24
C SER A 37 28.47 15.21 8.07
N ALA A 38 27.32 15.11 7.41
CA ALA A 38 27.15 14.31 6.20
C ALA A 38 27.78 14.98 4.97
N ALA A 39 27.74 16.31 4.88
CA ALA A 39 28.44 17.09 3.86
C ALA A 39 29.97 17.08 4.08
N SER A 40 30.73 17.61 3.12
CA SER A 40 32.19 17.79 3.27
C SER A 40 32.59 18.78 4.38
N PHE A 41 31.62 19.38 5.07
CA PHE A 41 31.78 20.44 6.06
C PHE A 41 32.01 19.90 7.49
N HIS A 42 33.01 19.06 7.68
CA HIS A 42 33.34 18.43 8.98
C HIS A 42 33.48 19.41 10.17
N SER A 43 33.62 20.72 9.93
CA SER A 43 33.57 21.77 10.97
C SER A 43 32.72 22.98 10.53
N ALA A 44 32.25 23.78 11.50
CA ALA A 44 31.59 25.06 11.24
C ALA A 44 32.46 26.05 10.46
N SER A 45 33.80 25.97 10.59
CA SER A 45 34.71 26.79 9.79
C SER A 45 34.61 26.45 8.31
N LYS A 46 34.58 25.16 7.97
CA LYS A 46 34.50 24.71 6.57
C LYS A 46 33.19 25.12 5.90
N LEU A 47 32.08 25.17 6.63
CA LEU A 47 30.81 25.68 6.13
C LEU A 47 30.90 27.19 5.84
N SER A 48 31.51 27.95 6.74
CA SER A 48 31.73 29.40 6.58
C SER A 48 32.63 29.71 5.37
N ASP A 49 33.70 28.92 5.18
CA ASP A 49 34.64 29.06 4.05
C ASP A 49 33.95 28.86 2.68
N GLN A 50 32.80 28.17 2.67
CA GLN A 50 32.03 27.82 1.48
C GLN A 50 30.82 28.74 1.25
N GLY A 51 30.85 29.94 1.85
CA GLY A 51 29.80 30.95 1.68
C GLY A 51 28.60 30.81 2.63
N GLY A 52 28.68 29.90 3.60
CA GLY A 52 27.69 29.79 4.68
C GLY A 52 27.73 30.95 5.67
N PRO A 53 26.87 30.94 6.70
CA PRO A 53 26.95 31.91 7.80
C PRO A 53 28.32 31.86 8.50
N ASP A 54 28.69 32.96 9.16
CA ASP A 54 29.96 33.05 9.88
C ASP A 54 30.12 31.92 10.90
N ARG A 55 31.34 31.40 11.07
CA ARG A 55 31.65 30.30 12.00
C ARG A 55 31.03 30.48 13.38
N SER A 56 31.13 31.67 13.97
CA SER A 56 30.56 31.95 15.29
C SER A 56 29.04 31.80 15.26
N TYR A 57 28.38 32.34 14.23
CA TYR A 57 26.94 32.23 14.01
C TYR A 57 26.50 30.77 13.83
N VAL A 58 27.19 29.97 13.01
CA VAL A 58 26.92 28.53 12.85
C VAL A 58 27.04 27.80 14.19
N THR A 59 28.06 28.13 14.99
CA THR A 59 28.26 27.53 16.32
C THR A 59 27.08 27.84 17.25
N LYS A 60 26.54 29.06 17.20
CA LYS A 60 25.35 29.46 17.97
C LYS A 60 24.07 28.75 17.51
N ILE A 61 23.91 28.57 16.20
CA ILE A 61 22.79 27.80 15.66
C ILE A 61 22.87 26.36 16.20
N GLU A 62 24.02 25.72 16.01
CA GLU A 62 24.22 24.31 16.40
C GLU A 62 24.20 24.08 17.91
N SER A 63 24.44 25.09 18.75
CA SER A 63 24.28 24.97 20.21
C SER A 63 22.82 25.09 20.67
N GLY A 64 21.90 25.48 19.77
CA GLY A 64 20.51 25.76 20.13
C GLY A 64 20.34 27.08 20.89
N GLU A 65 21.25 28.04 20.71
CA GLU A 65 21.15 29.37 21.35
C GLU A 65 19.82 30.03 20.98
N ASN A 66 19.19 30.72 21.93
CA ASN A 66 17.94 31.45 21.70
C ASN A 66 18.19 32.66 20.78
N MET A 67 17.96 32.46 19.49
CA MET A 67 18.17 33.44 18.44
C MET A 67 17.17 33.23 17.30
N SER A 68 16.98 34.25 16.47
CA SER A 68 16.16 34.12 15.27
C SER A 68 16.99 33.59 14.10
N ILE A 69 16.49 32.55 13.44
CA ILE A 69 16.98 32.08 12.15
C ILE A 69 16.27 32.88 11.07
N THR A 70 17.02 33.71 10.34
CA THR A 70 16.46 34.64 9.36
C THR A 70 16.38 34.03 7.95
N PRO A 71 15.56 34.59 7.05
CA PRO A 71 15.52 34.16 5.65
C PRO A 71 16.90 34.24 4.98
N ALA A 72 17.69 35.26 5.30
CA ALA A 72 19.06 35.43 4.79
C ALA A 72 20.01 34.35 5.33
N THR A 73 19.83 33.93 6.59
CA THR A 73 20.59 32.80 7.16
C THR A 73 20.28 31.51 6.40
N VAL A 74 19.00 31.22 6.16
CA VAL A 74 18.60 30.02 5.42
C VAL A 74 19.10 30.06 3.98
N ALA A 75 19.03 31.22 3.31
CA ALA A 75 19.58 31.39 1.97
C ALA A 75 21.08 31.08 1.92
N LYS A 76 21.88 31.63 2.85
CA LYS A 76 23.32 31.32 2.95
C LYS A 76 23.60 29.83 3.20
N LEU A 77 22.81 29.19 4.05
CA LEU A 77 22.93 27.75 4.26
C LEU A 77 22.58 26.98 2.98
N ALA A 78 21.47 27.31 2.33
CA ALA A 78 21.05 26.68 1.08
C ALA A 78 22.11 26.83 -0.03
N ASP A 79 22.71 28.02 -0.15
CA ASP A 79 23.83 28.29 -1.06
C ASP A 79 25.04 27.41 -0.77
N ALA A 80 25.46 27.33 0.50
CA ALA A 80 26.62 26.53 0.89
C ALA A 80 26.39 25.01 0.72
N PHE A 81 25.17 24.52 0.97
CA PHE A 81 24.82 23.10 0.86
C PHE A 81 24.44 22.63 -0.56
N ALA A 82 24.05 23.55 -1.46
CA ALA A 82 23.61 23.19 -2.81
C ALA A 82 24.66 22.38 -3.61
N PRO A 83 25.97 22.69 -3.60
CA PRO A 83 26.98 21.88 -4.27
C PRO A 83 27.11 20.45 -3.72
N GLU A 84 26.80 20.24 -2.45
CA GLU A 84 26.92 18.94 -1.75
C GLU A 84 25.69 18.04 -1.95
N PHE A 85 24.52 18.66 -2.12
CA PHE A 85 23.23 17.96 -2.16
C PHE A 85 22.45 18.12 -3.48
N GLY A 86 22.99 18.88 -4.43
CA GLY A 86 22.49 19.01 -5.80
C GLY A 86 21.57 20.21 -6.03
N ASP A 87 20.89 20.72 -4.99
CA ASP A 87 20.06 21.92 -5.11
C ASP A 87 19.86 22.67 -3.78
N ARG A 88 19.33 23.90 -3.88
CA ARG A 88 19.00 24.78 -2.74
C ARG A 88 17.69 24.41 -2.03
N SER A 89 16.78 23.76 -2.76
CA SER A 89 15.39 23.61 -2.37
C SER A 89 15.23 22.80 -1.08
N GLY A 90 16.13 21.85 -0.81
CA GLY A 90 16.13 21.05 0.42
C GLY A 90 16.24 21.91 1.69
N LEU A 91 17.19 22.84 1.73
CA LEU A 91 17.40 23.73 2.89
C LEU A 91 16.29 24.78 3.00
N GLU A 92 15.78 25.27 1.88
CA GLU A 92 14.66 26.22 1.86
C GLU A 92 13.35 25.56 2.33
N ALA A 93 13.11 24.31 1.92
CA ALA A 93 11.99 23.51 2.42
C ALA A 93 12.15 23.20 3.92
N LEU A 94 13.36 22.85 4.36
CA LEU A 94 13.65 22.67 5.79
C LEU A 94 13.31 23.93 6.60
N GLY A 95 13.79 25.09 6.16
CA GLY A 95 13.49 26.37 6.82
C GLY A 95 11.99 26.66 6.91
N ARG A 96 11.23 26.40 5.84
CA ARG A 96 9.75 26.54 5.85
C ARG A 96 9.08 25.62 6.86
N ALA A 97 9.48 24.36 6.92
CA ALA A 97 8.90 23.43 7.88
C ALA A 97 9.17 23.85 9.34
N PHE A 98 10.37 24.35 9.65
CA PHE A 98 10.70 24.87 10.98
C PHE A 98 9.96 26.18 11.30
N PHE A 99 9.74 27.05 10.32
CA PHE A 99 8.86 28.21 10.50
C PHE A 99 7.46 27.80 10.92
N HIS A 100 6.84 26.86 10.20
CA HIS A 100 5.51 26.35 10.56
C HIS A 100 5.46 25.59 11.89
N SER A 101 6.60 25.06 12.35
CA SER A 101 6.68 24.33 13.61
C SER A 101 6.81 25.24 14.84
N TYR A 102 7.46 26.40 14.70
CA TYR A 102 7.92 27.17 15.86
C TYR A 102 7.62 28.67 15.83
N ALA A 103 7.17 29.23 14.70
CA ALA A 103 6.83 30.64 14.64
C ALA A 103 5.38 30.88 15.12
N ASP A 104 5.20 31.84 16.02
CA ASP A 104 3.86 32.24 16.51
C ASP A 104 2.96 32.80 15.40
N THR A 105 3.57 33.30 14.32
CA THR A 105 2.89 33.88 13.16
C THR A 105 2.62 32.87 12.05
N ALA A 106 2.99 31.60 12.23
CA ALA A 106 2.79 30.58 11.22
C ALA A 106 1.29 30.37 10.92
N PRO A 107 0.93 30.08 9.64
CA PRO A 107 -0.40 29.60 9.31
C PRO A 107 -0.79 28.40 10.18
N LYS A 108 -2.06 28.36 10.59
CA LYS A 108 -2.59 27.25 11.39
C LYS A 108 -2.52 25.95 10.58
N PRO A 109 -2.12 24.83 11.20
CA PRO A 109 -2.13 23.53 10.54
C PRO A 109 -3.55 23.14 10.10
N HIS A 110 -3.65 22.40 8.99
CA HIS A 110 -4.88 21.74 8.54
C HIS A 110 -5.40 20.78 9.60
N THR A 111 -6.73 20.72 9.74
CA THR A 111 -7.43 19.80 10.64
C THR A 111 -7.61 18.43 10.01
N GLU A 112 -7.89 17.41 10.81
CA GLU A 112 -8.20 16.05 10.34
C GLU A 112 -9.34 16.05 9.31
N SER A 113 -10.38 16.87 9.49
CA SER A 113 -11.46 17.03 8.52
C SER A 113 -10.98 17.55 7.16
N GLY A 114 -10.00 18.44 7.14
CA GLY A 114 -9.38 18.96 5.91
C GLY A 114 -8.61 17.87 5.16
N PHE A 115 -7.84 17.05 5.89
CA PHE A 115 -7.16 15.89 5.31
C PHE A 115 -8.14 14.87 4.74
N ARG A 116 -9.19 14.49 5.48
CA ARG A 116 -10.21 13.54 4.99
C ARG A 116 -10.90 14.05 3.72
N GLN A 117 -11.22 15.34 3.65
CA GLN A 117 -11.84 15.93 2.46
C GLN A 117 -10.88 15.90 1.25
N ALA A 118 -9.61 16.22 1.45
CA ALA A 118 -8.60 16.18 0.39
C ALA A 118 -8.29 14.73 -0.06
N ALA A 119 -8.29 13.77 0.87
CA ALA A 119 -8.08 12.36 0.56
C ALA A 119 -9.25 11.78 -0.26
N ALA A 120 -10.49 12.09 0.09
CA ALA A 120 -11.65 11.68 -0.72
C ALA A 120 -11.61 12.30 -2.14
N ALA A 121 -11.02 13.49 -2.29
CA ALA A 121 -10.87 14.15 -3.57
C ALA A 121 -9.67 13.65 -4.42
N SER A 122 -8.78 12.81 -3.86
CA SER A 122 -7.57 12.36 -4.55
C SER A 122 -7.79 11.24 -5.57
N SER A 123 -8.99 10.62 -5.59
CA SER A 123 -9.43 9.57 -6.51
C SER A 123 -8.35 8.52 -6.82
N GLY A 124 -8.05 7.66 -5.85
CA GLY A 124 -7.09 6.57 -6.01
C GLY A 124 -5.62 6.95 -5.73
N GLY A 125 -5.35 8.19 -5.31
CA GLY A 125 -4.03 8.63 -4.88
C GLY A 125 -3.84 8.67 -3.36
N LEU A 126 -2.58 8.59 -2.92
CA LEU A 126 -2.14 8.78 -1.55
C LEU A 126 -1.97 10.27 -1.27
N LEU A 127 -2.75 10.83 -0.34
CA LEU A 127 -2.53 12.19 0.15
C LEU A 127 -1.32 12.18 1.09
N LEU A 128 -0.18 12.72 0.65
CA LEU A 128 0.97 12.89 1.56
C LEU A 128 0.72 14.03 2.53
N GLY A 129 0.05 15.09 2.06
CA GLY A 129 -0.33 16.23 2.87
C GLY A 129 -0.47 17.52 2.08
N PHE A 130 -0.28 18.67 2.73
CA PHE A 130 -0.42 19.99 2.10
C PHE A 130 0.94 20.67 2.00
N ASP A 131 1.27 21.17 0.80
CA ASP A 131 2.48 21.95 0.56
C ASP A 131 2.39 23.28 1.32
N LEU A 132 3.38 23.55 2.18
CA LEU A 132 3.38 24.72 3.06
C LEU A 132 3.59 26.05 2.33
N ALA A 133 4.06 26.03 1.07
CA ALA A 133 4.26 27.24 0.27
C ALA A 133 3.01 27.61 -0.55
N THR A 134 2.25 26.62 -1.00
CA THR A 134 1.14 26.78 -1.94
C THR A 134 -0.22 26.42 -1.36
N ASP A 135 -0.24 25.79 -0.20
CA ASP A 135 -1.42 25.26 0.48
C ASP A 135 -2.20 24.22 -0.37
N GLN A 136 -1.52 23.61 -1.36
CA GLN A 136 -2.11 22.63 -2.25
C GLN A 136 -1.87 21.20 -1.75
N PRO A 137 -2.82 20.28 -1.95
CA PRO A 137 -2.63 18.87 -1.61
C PRO A 137 -1.55 18.24 -2.50
N VAL A 138 -0.64 17.50 -1.88
CA VAL A 138 0.40 16.72 -2.53
C VAL A 138 -0.09 15.27 -2.58
N ILE A 139 -0.31 14.77 -3.80
CA ILE A 139 -0.82 13.42 -4.06
C ILE A 139 0.28 12.58 -4.73
N ALA A 140 0.49 11.36 -4.23
CA ALA A 140 1.38 10.36 -4.80
C ALA A 140 0.60 9.10 -5.19
N THR A 141 1.18 8.30 -6.06
CA THR A 141 0.83 6.88 -6.17
C THR A 141 1.91 6.00 -5.55
N CYS A 142 3.10 6.53 -5.28
CA CYS A 142 4.17 5.80 -4.61
C CYS A 142 4.99 6.71 -3.70
N ILE A 143 5.30 6.23 -2.50
CA ILE A 143 6.19 6.89 -1.54
C ILE A 143 7.37 5.97 -1.30
N GLU A 144 8.57 6.40 -1.69
CA GLU A 144 9.81 5.63 -1.52
C GLU A 144 10.81 6.32 -0.57
N PRO A 145 11.75 5.56 0.03
CA PRO A 145 12.86 6.15 0.76
C PRO A 145 13.70 7.02 -0.18
N SER A 146 14.16 8.18 0.29
CA SER A 146 15.02 9.02 -0.53
C SER A 146 16.34 8.29 -0.88
N PRO A 147 16.69 8.17 -2.17
CA PRO A 147 17.97 7.59 -2.59
C PRO A 147 19.12 8.61 -2.51
N ASP A 148 18.82 9.90 -2.31
CA ASP A 148 19.83 10.95 -2.28
C ASP A 148 20.42 11.14 -0.88
N LYS A 149 21.62 11.73 -0.87
CA LYS A 149 22.38 11.94 0.36
C LYS A 149 21.63 12.80 1.38
N PHE A 150 20.93 13.84 0.92
CA PHE A 150 20.21 14.77 1.79
C PHE A 150 19.04 14.09 2.51
N GLY A 151 18.15 13.44 1.76
CA GLY A 151 17.01 12.74 2.32
C GLY A 151 17.40 11.57 3.22
N ARG A 152 18.44 10.80 2.86
CA ARG A 152 18.98 9.76 3.76
C ARG A 152 19.46 10.31 5.10
N THR A 153 20.13 11.46 5.08
CA THR A 153 20.56 12.11 6.32
C THR A 153 19.36 12.55 7.17
N LEU A 154 18.31 13.11 6.56
CA LEU A 154 17.09 13.49 7.28
C LEU A 154 16.35 12.28 7.86
N ILE A 155 16.22 11.19 7.10
CA ILE A 155 15.60 9.95 7.59
C ILE A 155 16.40 9.39 8.78
N SER A 156 17.73 9.38 8.68
CA SER A 156 18.59 8.95 9.79
C SER A 156 18.46 9.86 11.02
N ALA A 157 18.30 11.17 10.81
CA ALA A 157 18.14 12.17 11.87
C ALA A 157 16.84 11.99 12.65
N ALA A 158 15.75 11.71 11.93
CA ALA A 158 14.40 11.51 12.46
C ALA A 158 14.22 10.13 13.10
N GLY A 159 14.83 9.09 12.51
CA GLY A 159 14.71 7.70 12.93
C GLY A 159 13.78 6.89 12.03
N VAL A 160 14.15 5.64 11.75
CA VAL A 160 13.42 4.75 10.82
C VAL A 160 11.98 4.48 11.28
N GLU A 161 11.76 4.33 12.60
CA GLU A 161 10.41 4.13 13.15
C GLU A 161 9.48 5.31 12.90
N THR A 162 10.01 6.54 12.85
CA THR A 162 9.23 7.73 12.51
C THR A 162 8.74 7.66 11.06
N VAL A 163 9.59 7.22 10.13
CA VAL A 163 9.16 7.02 8.73
C VAL A 163 8.01 6.02 8.66
N ARG A 164 8.13 4.90 9.36
CA ARG A 164 7.08 3.88 9.41
C ARG A 164 5.76 4.43 9.96
N LYS A 165 5.80 5.19 11.07
CA LYS A 165 4.60 5.83 11.64
C LYS A 165 3.92 6.77 10.65
N VAL A 166 4.70 7.55 9.89
CA VAL A 166 4.15 8.47 8.89
C VAL A 166 3.52 7.71 7.73
N LEU A 167 4.15 6.64 7.23
CA LEU A 167 3.56 5.81 6.18
C LEU A 167 2.24 5.16 6.62
N ILE A 168 2.18 4.65 7.87
CA ILE A 168 0.95 4.11 8.45
C ILE A 168 -0.13 5.19 8.54
N ALA A 169 0.21 6.40 9.00
CA ALA A 169 -0.75 7.50 9.10
C ALA A 169 -1.30 7.92 7.73
N ILE A 170 -0.45 7.99 6.70
CA ILE A 170 -0.87 8.26 5.32
C ILE A 170 -1.79 7.15 4.80
N ALA A 171 -1.42 5.88 5.00
CA ALA A 171 -2.22 4.75 4.56
C ALA A 171 -3.59 4.71 5.24
N ALA A 172 -3.65 4.94 6.55
CA ALA A 172 -4.88 4.91 7.34
C ALA A 172 -5.89 6.01 6.96
N GLN A 173 -5.43 7.07 6.27
CA GLN A 173 -6.29 8.16 5.78
C GLN A 173 -6.61 8.06 4.30
N SER A 174 -6.03 7.09 3.59
CA SER A 174 -6.26 6.92 2.17
C SER A 174 -7.68 6.44 1.89
N ASP A 175 -8.27 6.91 0.78
CA ASP A 175 -9.61 6.51 0.35
C ASP A 175 -9.58 5.19 -0.47
N VAL A 176 -8.66 4.28 -0.13
CA VAL A 176 -8.45 3.00 -0.81
C VAL A 176 -8.35 1.86 0.21
N VAL A 177 -8.43 0.64 -0.30
CA VAL A 177 -8.16 -0.56 0.52
C VAL A 177 -6.66 -0.66 0.73
N THR A 178 -6.22 -0.78 1.98
CA THR A 178 -4.80 -0.98 2.30
C THR A 178 -4.49 -2.45 2.54
N LEU A 179 -3.49 -2.96 1.84
CA LEU A 179 -2.95 -4.30 1.97
C LEU A 179 -1.59 -4.20 2.66
N ALA A 180 -1.40 -4.95 3.75
CA ALA A 180 -0.14 -4.96 4.47
C ALA A 180 0.34 -6.41 4.64
N SER A 181 1.58 -6.67 4.24
CA SER A 181 2.14 -8.01 4.40
C SER A 181 2.38 -8.33 5.88
N THR A 182 1.98 -9.52 6.33
CA THR A 182 2.27 -9.99 7.70
C THR A 182 3.78 -10.06 7.94
N GLN A 183 4.58 -10.40 6.91
CA GLN A 183 6.04 -10.38 6.96
C GLN A 183 6.61 -8.96 7.07
N ALA A 184 5.99 -7.99 6.40
CA ALA A 184 6.34 -6.58 6.56
C ALA A 184 6.09 -6.10 7.99
N LEU A 185 4.98 -6.52 8.58
CA LEU A 185 4.53 -6.07 9.90
C LEU A 185 5.11 -6.88 11.07
N SER A 186 5.60 -8.10 10.85
CA SER A 186 6.16 -8.99 11.88
C SER A 186 7.50 -8.53 12.45
N THR A 187 8.14 -7.53 11.84
CA THR A 187 9.32 -6.86 12.39
C THR A 187 8.93 -5.84 13.48
N GLY A 188 8.72 -6.32 14.71
CA GLY A 188 8.58 -5.48 15.91
C GLY A 188 7.22 -4.80 16.06
N SER A 189 7.19 -3.59 16.64
CA SER A 189 5.97 -2.84 17.00
C SER A 189 5.13 -2.37 15.80
N ALA A 190 5.47 -2.72 14.56
CA ALA A 190 4.84 -2.23 13.33
C ALA A 190 3.40 -2.73 13.15
N ALA A 191 3.17 -4.03 13.34
CA ALA A 191 1.82 -4.61 13.33
C ALA A 191 0.91 -3.93 14.37
N ASP A 192 1.42 -3.79 15.61
CA ASP A 192 0.69 -3.14 16.70
C ASP A 192 0.44 -1.65 16.44
N MET A 193 1.41 -0.94 15.84
CA MET A 193 1.25 0.46 15.44
C MET A 193 0.19 0.61 14.36
N ALA A 194 0.22 -0.25 13.33
CA ALA A 194 -0.78 -0.25 12.27
C ALA A 194 -2.18 -0.56 12.82
N ALA A 195 -2.30 -1.60 13.64
CA ALA A 195 -3.57 -2.01 14.24
C ALA A 195 -4.16 -0.93 15.17
N LYS A 196 -3.33 -0.22 15.96
CA LYS A 196 -3.78 0.89 16.82
C LYS A 196 -4.19 2.12 16.02
N ALA A 197 -3.48 2.42 14.94
CA ALA A 197 -3.77 3.59 14.10
C ALA A 197 -5.00 3.38 13.21
N TRP A 198 -5.39 2.13 12.93
CA TRP A 198 -6.47 1.82 12.01
C TRP A 198 -7.84 1.93 12.69
N GLN A 199 -8.71 2.80 12.16
CA GLN A 199 -10.10 2.93 12.63
C GLN A 199 -11.08 2.05 11.85
N GLY A 200 -10.68 1.54 10.68
CA GLY A 200 -11.49 0.67 9.83
C GLY A 200 -11.48 -0.80 10.24
N ARG A 201 -12.22 -1.64 9.50
CA ARG A 201 -12.20 -3.10 9.71
C ARG A 201 -10.90 -3.70 9.19
N THR A 202 -10.42 -4.71 9.92
CA THR A 202 -9.23 -5.49 9.55
C THR A 202 -9.63 -6.89 9.11
N PHE A 203 -9.09 -7.33 7.98
CA PHE A 203 -9.28 -8.65 7.39
C PHE A 203 -7.94 -9.36 7.26
N ASN A 204 -7.96 -10.70 7.15
CA ASN A 204 -6.78 -11.53 6.97
C ASN A 204 -6.90 -12.39 5.70
N PHE A 205 -5.77 -12.60 5.03
CA PHE A 205 -5.64 -13.47 3.87
C PHE A 205 -4.37 -14.34 3.98
N GLY A 206 -4.52 -15.66 3.97
CA GLY A 206 -3.40 -16.60 4.02
C GLY A 206 -2.86 -16.96 5.42
N GLU A 207 -2.97 -16.08 6.42
CA GLU A 207 -2.64 -16.39 7.82
C GLU A 207 -3.91 -16.42 8.69
N PHE A 208 -4.22 -17.58 9.27
CA PHE A 208 -5.45 -17.83 10.02
C PHE A 208 -5.22 -17.67 11.52
N VAL A 209 -5.18 -16.42 12.00
CA VAL A 209 -5.21 -16.17 13.45
C VAL A 209 -6.65 -16.11 13.96
N TRP A 210 -7.62 -15.68 13.13
CA TRP A 210 -9.03 -15.53 13.54
C TRP A 210 -10.02 -15.83 12.40
N PRO A 211 -10.93 -16.83 12.54
CA PRO A 211 -11.90 -17.21 11.50
C PRO A 211 -12.88 -16.09 11.11
N THR A 212 -13.19 -15.16 12.03
CA THR A 212 -14.22 -14.13 11.84
C THR A 212 -13.78 -12.95 10.96
N SER A 213 -12.54 -12.95 10.48
CA SER A 213 -11.96 -11.87 9.67
C SER A 213 -11.29 -12.38 8.39
N ALA A 214 -11.53 -13.64 8.00
CA ALA A 214 -10.94 -14.22 6.80
C ALA A 214 -11.64 -13.72 5.52
N LEU A 215 -10.85 -13.34 4.51
CA LEU A 215 -11.35 -12.93 3.20
C LEU A 215 -11.29 -14.10 2.21
N ALA A 216 -12.42 -14.47 1.62
CA ALA A 216 -12.47 -15.43 0.51
C ALA A 216 -12.33 -14.69 -0.82
N VAL A 217 -11.28 -15.01 -1.59
CA VAL A 217 -11.05 -14.48 -2.93
C VAL A 217 -10.92 -15.65 -3.90
N ASP A 218 -11.80 -15.71 -4.90
CA ASP A 218 -11.58 -16.57 -6.07
C ASP A 218 -10.72 -15.79 -7.06
N PRO A 219 -9.42 -16.12 -7.20
CA PRO A 219 -8.53 -15.35 -8.05
C PRO A 219 -8.82 -15.49 -9.54
N ILE A 220 -9.62 -16.48 -9.95
CA ILE A 220 -9.83 -16.84 -11.35
C ILE A 220 -11.26 -16.59 -11.83
N ALA A 221 -12.12 -16.03 -10.98
CA ALA A 221 -13.49 -15.68 -11.30
C ALA A 221 -13.62 -14.67 -12.45
N HIS A 222 -14.80 -14.68 -13.09
CA HIS A 222 -15.21 -13.74 -14.13
C HIS A 222 -14.33 -13.73 -15.40
N VAL A 223 -13.64 -14.83 -15.70
CA VAL A 223 -12.83 -14.98 -16.90
C VAL A 223 -13.54 -15.87 -17.92
N ASN A 224 -13.89 -15.31 -19.08
CA ASN A 224 -14.70 -16.00 -20.09
C ASN A 224 -14.02 -16.16 -21.47
N ASN A 225 -12.77 -15.72 -21.62
CA ASN A 225 -12.03 -15.87 -22.87
C ASN A 225 -10.54 -16.09 -22.62
N LEU A 226 -9.86 -16.67 -23.61
CA LEU A 226 -8.46 -17.05 -23.50
C LEU A 226 -7.55 -15.85 -23.25
N ARG A 227 -7.79 -14.69 -23.89
CA ARG A 227 -6.99 -13.48 -23.68
C ARG A 227 -7.04 -13.01 -22.22
N LEU A 228 -8.24 -12.94 -21.62
CA LEU A 228 -8.40 -12.61 -20.21
C LEU A 228 -7.78 -13.68 -19.29
N ALA A 229 -7.88 -14.95 -19.66
CA ALA A 229 -7.29 -16.05 -18.91
C ALA A 229 -5.76 -16.01 -18.89
N LEU A 230 -5.14 -15.70 -20.04
CA LEU A 230 -3.69 -15.49 -20.13
C LEU A 230 -3.26 -14.27 -19.30
N LYS A 231 -3.99 -13.16 -19.38
CA LYS A 231 -3.73 -11.98 -18.53
C LYS A 231 -3.83 -12.34 -17.04
N ARG A 232 -4.86 -13.10 -16.65
CA ARG A 232 -5.04 -13.55 -15.27
C ARG A 232 -3.95 -14.50 -14.80
N ALA A 233 -3.51 -15.41 -15.67
CA ALA A 233 -2.40 -16.31 -15.38
C ALA A 233 -1.09 -15.54 -15.10
N GLN A 234 -0.80 -14.49 -15.88
CA GLN A 234 0.35 -13.61 -15.63
C GLN A 234 0.22 -12.85 -14.32
N ILE A 235 -0.97 -12.34 -14.00
CA ILE A 235 -1.25 -11.69 -12.71
C ILE A 235 -0.90 -12.65 -11.56
N LEU A 236 -1.27 -13.93 -11.68
CA LEU A 236 -0.97 -14.98 -10.71
C LEU A 236 0.50 -15.44 -10.68
N GLY A 237 1.37 -14.83 -11.48
CA GLY A 237 2.82 -15.10 -11.49
C GLY A 237 3.26 -16.19 -12.46
N ALA A 238 2.37 -16.74 -13.29
CA ALA A 238 2.76 -17.71 -14.31
C ALA A 238 3.53 -17.02 -15.45
N THR A 239 4.64 -17.63 -15.88
CA THR A 239 5.50 -17.12 -16.96
C THR A 239 5.74 -18.17 -18.04
N GLY A 240 6.09 -17.75 -19.25
CA GLY A 240 6.40 -18.67 -20.35
C GLY A 240 5.26 -19.66 -20.65
N THR A 241 5.60 -20.96 -20.76
CA THR A 241 4.62 -22.03 -21.01
C THR A 241 3.57 -22.16 -19.92
N ASP A 242 3.93 -21.89 -18.65
CA ASP A 242 2.99 -21.96 -17.53
C ASP A 242 1.85 -20.94 -17.69
N THR A 243 2.09 -19.79 -18.31
CA THR A 243 1.03 -18.81 -18.61
C THR A 243 -0.05 -19.42 -19.49
N LEU A 244 0.34 -20.18 -20.52
CA LEU A 244 -0.60 -20.83 -21.43
C LEU A 244 -1.36 -21.96 -20.71
N LEU A 245 -0.64 -22.81 -19.98
CA LEU A 245 -1.24 -23.93 -19.24
C LEU A 245 -2.23 -23.45 -18.18
N LEU A 246 -1.84 -22.46 -17.37
CA LEU A 246 -2.70 -21.87 -16.35
C LEU A 246 -3.86 -21.10 -16.98
N GLY A 247 -3.65 -20.40 -18.10
CA GLY A 247 -4.73 -19.74 -18.85
C GLY A 247 -5.82 -20.73 -19.29
N TRP A 248 -5.43 -21.90 -19.82
CA TRP A 248 -6.39 -22.96 -20.12
C TRP A 248 -7.07 -23.52 -18.87
N ALA A 249 -6.34 -23.69 -17.76
CA ALA A 249 -6.93 -24.13 -16.50
C ALA A 249 -8.04 -23.19 -16.03
N ILE A 250 -7.76 -21.88 -16.05
CA ILE A 250 -8.71 -20.82 -15.66
C ILE A 250 -9.95 -20.87 -16.53
N LEU A 251 -9.78 -20.97 -17.85
CA LEU A 251 -10.90 -20.95 -18.78
C LEU A 251 -11.81 -22.18 -18.61
N ILE A 252 -11.22 -23.38 -18.50
CA ILE A 252 -11.98 -24.62 -18.30
C ILE A 252 -12.72 -24.59 -16.95
N ALA A 253 -12.08 -24.10 -15.89
CA ALA A 253 -12.70 -23.98 -14.58
C ALA A 253 -13.92 -23.06 -14.58
N ASN A 254 -13.80 -21.88 -15.21
CA ASN A 254 -14.92 -20.96 -15.35
C ASN A 254 -16.04 -21.55 -16.21
N ALA A 255 -15.71 -22.32 -17.26
CA ALA A 255 -16.72 -23.03 -18.05
C ALA A 255 -17.45 -24.11 -17.23
N ILE A 256 -16.74 -24.87 -16.39
CA ILE A 256 -17.37 -25.84 -15.48
C ILE A 256 -18.26 -25.12 -14.46
N ALA A 257 -17.79 -24.03 -13.87
CA ALA A 257 -18.55 -23.21 -12.92
C ALA A 257 -19.75 -22.49 -13.56
N ALA A 258 -19.75 -22.25 -14.87
CA ALA A 258 -20.93 -21.74 -15.57
C ALA A 258 -21.98 -22.84 -15.79
N ASP A 259 -21.54 -24.08 -16.00
CA ASP A 259 -22.39 -25.25 -16.24
C ASP A 259 -22.86 -25.95 -14.94
N SER A 260 -22.33 -25.55 -13.78
CA SER A 260 -22.66 -26.15 -12.48
C SER A 260 -22.68 -25.10 -11.37
N ASP A 261 -23.44 -25.34 -10.29
CA ASP A 261 -23.54 -24.41 -9.16
C ASP A 261 -22.29 -24.49 -8.24
N THR A 262 -21.13 -24.18 -8.78
CA THR A 262 -19.81 -24.23 -8.12
C THR A 262 -18.99 -22.99 -8.48
N GLN A 263 -18.03 -22.63 -7.64
CA GLN A 263 -17.14 -21.51 -7.92
C GLN A 263 -15.94 -21.98 -8.77
N PRO A 264 -15.41 -21.13 -9.67
CA PRO A 264 -14.28 -21.50 -10.54
C PRO A 264 -13.09 -22.11 -9.79
N ILE A 265 -12.69 -21.54 -8.65
CA ILE A 265 -11.61 -22.08 -7.82
C ILE A 265 -11.93 -23.44 -7.20
N GLU A 266 -13.19 -23.84 -7.05
CA GLU A 266 -13.54 -25.19 -6.60
C GLU A 266 -13.53 -26.16 -7.79
N ALA A 267 -13.99 -25.69 -8.95
CA ALA A 267 -14.14 -26.48 -10.17
C ALA A 267 -12.83 -27.12 -10.65
N VAL A 268 -11.69 -26.45 -10.41
CA VAL A 268 -10.39 -26.97 -10.86
C VAL A 268 -10.01 -28.29 -10.17
N TRP A 269 -10.58 -28.60 -9.00
CA TRP A 269 -10.27 -29.78 -8.20
C TRP A 269 -11.28 -30.92 -8.40
N LEU A 270 -12.22 -30.75 -9.33
CA LEU A 270 -13.14 -31.81 -9.72
C LEU A 270 -12.42 -32.96 -10.44
N ARG A 271 -13.13 -34.08 -10.60
CA ARG A 271 -12.60 -35.31 -11.21
C ARG A 271 -12.09 -35.06 -12.63
N GLU A 272 -11.04 -35.78 -13.01
CA GLU A 272 -10.40 -35.65 -14.33
C GLU A 272 -11.37 -35.88 -15.50
N SER A 273 -12.34 -36.79 -15.32
CA SER A 273 -13.40 -37.03 -16.31
C SER A 273 -14.22 -35.78 -16.62
N THR A 274 -14.52 -34.96 -15.61
CA THR A 274 -15.26 -33.70 -15.77
C THR A 274 -14.44 -32.69 -16.58
N TRP A 275 -13.15 -32.60 -16.27
CA TRP A 275 -12.20 -31.76 -17.00
C TRP A 275 -12.02 -32.18 -18.45
N ASN A 276 -11.85 -33.49 -18.71
CA ASN A 276 -11.70 -34.03 -20.06
C ASN A 276 -12.95 -33.77 -20.91
N ALA A 277 -14.14 -33.99 -20.34
CA ALA A 277 -15.40 -33.69 -21.01
C ALA A 277 -15.55 -32.19 -21.33
N MET A 278 -15.22 -31.31 -20.39
CA MET A 278 -15.30 -29.87 -20.64
C MET A 278 -14.26 -29.40 -21.65
N ARG A 279 -13.01 -29.87 -21.54
CA ARG A 279 -11.95 -29.57 -22.51
C ARG A 279 -12.37 -29.94 -23.93
N GLN A 280 -12.98 -31.12 -24.10
CA GLN A 280 -13.52 -31.55 -25.38
C GLN A 280 -14.65 -30.64 -25.87
N ARG A 281 -15.60 -30.28 -25.00
CA ARG A 281 -16.68 -29.34 -25.35
C ARG A 281 -16.17 -27.97 -25.77
N VAL A 282 -15.17 -27.42 -25.06
CA VAL A 282 -14.51 -26.15 -25.42
C VAL A 282 -13.79 -26.27 -26.77
N ALA A 283 -13.15 -27.41 -27.06
CA ALA A 283 -12.53 -27.67 -28.36
C ALA A 283 -13.55 -27.73 -29.51
N GLU A 284 -14.71 -28.34 -29.25
CA GLU A 284 -15.76 -28.58 -30.25
C GLU A 284 -16.66 -27.35 -30.49
N HIS A 285 -16.97 -26.57 -29.44
CA HIS A 285 -17.95 -25.47 -29.47
C HIS A 285 -17.31 -24.08 -29.36
N GLY A 286 -15.99 -23.98 -29.18
CA GLY A 286 -15.27 -22.70 -29.11
C GLY A 286 -15.35 -21.86 -30.39
N HIS A 287 -15.84 -22.43 -31.49
CA HIS A 287 -16.02 -21.80 -32.80
C HIS A 287 -17.09 -20.69 -32.86
N ASP A 288 -18.03 -20.64 -31.91
CA ASP A 288 -19.21 -19.77 -32.01
C ASP A 288 -19.05 -18.37 -31.36
N SER A 289 -17.86 -18.05 -30.83
CA SER A 289 -17.53 -16.69 -30.38
C SER A 289 -16.60 -15.99 -31.40
N PRO A 290 -16.84 -14.71 -31.76
CA PRO A 290 -16.15 -14.05 -32.88
C PRO A 290 -14.62 -13.89 -32.74
N GLU A 291 -14.01 -14.28 -31.63
CA GLU A 291 -12.58 -14.05 -31.39
C GLU A 291 -11.71 -15.30 -31.28
N HIS A 292 -12.20 -16.56 -31.23
CA HIS A 292 -11.29 -17.68 -30.92
C HIS A 292 -11.57 -19.06 -31.58
N VAL A 293 -10.44 -19.72 -31.88
CA VAL A 293 -10.22 -21.17 -32.10
C VAL A 293 -10.90 -21.83 -33.31
N GLY A 294 -10.82 -21.24 -34.51
CA GLY A 294 -11.13 -21.92 -35.78
C GLY A 294 -9.90 -22.49 -36.48
N ALA A 295 -9.87 -23.80 -36.77
CA ALA A 295 -9.03 -24.53 -37.75
C ALA A 295 -7.51 -24.23 -37.86
N GLY A 296 -6.94 -23.49 -36.91
CA GLY A 296 -5.52 -23.13 -36.84
C GLY A 296 -5.12 -22.45 -35.52
N GLY A 297 -5.98 -22.52 -34.50
CA GLY A 297 -5.67 -22.03 -33.15
C GLY A 297 -4.63 -22.91 -32.45
N PRO A 298 -3.97 -22.42 -31.38
CA PRO A 298 -2.99 -23.19 -30.64
C PRO A 298 -3.64 -24.48 -30.11
N ALA A 299 -2.96 -25.61 -30.29
CA ALA A 299 -3.42 -26.90 -29.79
C ALA A 299 -3.69 -26.81 -28.28
N ILE A 300 -4.87 -27.26 -27.85
CA ILE A 300 -5.22 -27.27 -26.42
C ILE A 300 -4.27 -28.26 -25.72
N PRO A 301 -3.49 -27.83 -24.72
CA PRO A 301 -2.55 -28.69 -24.02
C PRO A 301 -3.23 -29.90 -23.36
N GLU A 302 -2.45 -30.94 -23.04
CA GLU A 302 -2.96 -32.12 -22.35
C GLU A 302 -3.47 -31.79 -20.94
N THR A 303 -4.54 -32.47 -20.53
CA THR A 303 -5.22 -32.23 -19.25
C THR A 303 -4.27 -32.34 -18.06
N GLN A 304 -3.33 -33.31 -18.08
CA GLN A 304 -2.36 -33.49 -17.01
C GLN A 304 -1.48 -32.24 -16.83
N ALA A 305 -0.92 -31.71 -17.92
CA ALA A 305 -0.07 -30.51 -17.87
C ALA A 305 -0.85 -29.27 -17.39
N ILE A 306 -2.11 -29.14 -17.80
CA ILE A 306 -3.00 -28.05 -17.34
C ILE A 306 -3.23 -28.14 -15.83
N ARG A 307 -3.50 -29.34 -15.32
CA ARG A 307 -3.75 -29.57 -13.88
C ARG A 307 -2.49 -29.37 -13.04
N GLU A 308 -1.33 -29.78 -13.52
CA GLU A 308 -0.04 -29.53 -12.84
C GLU A 308 0.25 -28.04 -12.70
N ALA A 309 -0.01 -27.25 -13.75
CA ALA A 309 0.08 -25.79 -13.68
C ALA A 309 -0.94 -25.23 -12.67
N ALA A 310 -2.20 -25.66 -12.73
CA ALA A 310 -3.23 -25.22 -11.79
C ALA A 310 -2.84 -25.53 -10.33
N GLN A 311 -2.31 -26.72 -10.06
CA GLN A 311 -1.85 -27.11 -8.73
C GLN A 311 -0.69 -26.24 -8.24
N ARG A 312 0.26 -25.88 -9.10
CA ARG A 312 1.41 -25.04 -8.73
C ARG A 312 0.99 -23.62 -8.33
N PHE A 313 0.07 -23.02 -9.08
CA PHE A 313 -0.26 -21.59 -8.92
C PHE A 313 -1.54 -21.33 -8.11
N LEU A 314 -2.51 -22.24 -8.12
CA LEU A 314 -3.82 -22.01 -7.51
C LEU A 314 -4.06 -22.79 -6.21
N LEU A 315 -3.24 -23.80 -5.89
CA LEU A 315 -3.42 -24.56 -4.65
C LEU A 315 -3.37 -23.70 -3.38
N PRO A 316 -2.42 -22.74 -3.22
CA PRO A 316 -2.44 -21.83 -2.07
C PRO A 316 -3.75 -21.03 -1.97
N TRP A 317 -4.28 -20.60 -3.11
CA TRP A 317 -5.53 -19.85 -3.20
C TRP A 317 -6.74 -20.71 -2.84
N LEU A 318 -6.80 -21.95 -3.31
CA LEU A 318 -7.86 -22.88 -2.90
C LEU A 318 -7.83 -23.09 -1.38
N HIS A 319 -6.65 -23.32 -0.80
CA HIS A 319 -6.55 -23.52 0.65
C HIS A 319 -7.05 -22.30 1.42
N ALA A 320 -6.66 -21.10 0.99
CA ALA A 320 -7.11 -19.86 1.61
C ALA A 320 -8.63 -19.66 1.46
N TYR A 321 -9.16 -19.88 0.25
CA TYR A 321 -10.58 -19.80 -0.07
C TYR A 321 -11.41 -20.79 0.76
N THR A 322 -10.96 -22.05 0.82
CA THR A 322 -11.61 -23.11 1.60
C THR A 322 -11.60 -22.77 3.09
N ALA A 323 -10.46 -22.36 3.64
CA ALA A 323 -10.37 -22.02 5.06
C ALA A 323 -11.16 -20.76 5.43
N ALA A 324 -11.39 -19.85 4.48
CA ALA A 324 -12.27 -18.70 4.69
C ALA A 324 -13.76 -19.06 4.67
N LEU A 325 -14.18 -20.03 3.86
CA LEU A 325 -15.59 -20.37 3.65
C LEU A 325 -16.08 -21.60 4.41
N TYR A 326 -15.20 -22.47 4.87
CA TYR A 326 -15.57 -23.74 5.46
C TYR A 326 -15.09 -23.85 6.91
N GLN A 327 -15.96 -24.41 7.74
CA GLN A 327 -15.61 -24.85 9.08
C GLN A 327 -15.64 -26.37 9.14
N VAL A 328 -14.53 -26.96 9.57
CA VAL A 328 -14.41 -28.40 9.81
C VAL A 328 -14.28 -28.63 11.31
N GLN A 329 -15.15 -29.48 11.85
CA GLN A 329 -15.17 -29.92 13.23
C GLN A 329 -15.15 -31.45 13.26
N TYR A 330 -14.75 -32.01 14.39
CA TYR A 330 -14.95 -33.42 14.66
C TYR A 330 -15.66 -33.57 16.00
N ASP A 331 -16.63 -34.48 16.05
CA ASP A 331 -17.23 -34.91 17.30
C ASP A 331 -16.62 -36.22 17.73
N ILE A 332 -16.27 -36.31 19.01
CA ILE A 332 -16.06 -37.60 19.66
C ILE A 332 -17.40 -38.01 20.22
N THR A 333 -17.96 -39.12 19.76
CA THR A 333 -19.20 -39.65 20.35
C THR A 333 -18.84 -40.21 21.73
N PRO A 334 -19.28 -39.60 22.86
CA PRO A 334 -19.08 -40.24 24.15
C PRO A 334 -20.01 -41.45 24.25
N GLU A 335 -19.59 -42.49 24.97
CA GLU A 335 -20.37 -43.74 25.15
C GLU A 335 -21.64 -43.58 26.01
N SER A 336 -22.15 -42.37 26.24
CA SER A 336 -23.35 -42.17 27.05
C SER A 336 -24.25 -41.05 26.55
N GLU A 337 -25.55 -41.34 26.63
CA GLU A 337 -26.70 -40.60 26.15
C GLU A 337 -26.72 -39.11 26.52
N GLY A 338 -27.17 -38.30 25.56
CA GLY A 338 -27.80 -37.01 25.83
C GLY A 338 -26.85 -35.82 25.95
N SER A 339 -26.59 -35.13 24.84
CA SER A 339 -26.40 -33.68 24.91
C SER A 339 -26.79 -33.02 23.60
N ALA A 340 -27.40 -31.85 23.75
CA ALA A 340 -28.29 -31.19 22.83
C ALA A 340 -27.58 -30.50 21.66
N ASP A 341 -28.28 -30.52 20.52
CA ASP A 341 -28.06 -29.69 19.35
C ASP A 341 -27.85 -28.22 19.73
N LEU A 342 -26.66 -27.69 19.40
CA LEU A 342 -26.44 -26.26 19.29
C LEU A 342 -25.79 -25.96 17.93
N MET A 343 -26.60 -25.27 17.12
CA MET A 343 -26.25 -24.23 16.14
C MET A 343 -25.77 -24.65 14.73
N GLY A 344 -26.55 -24.19 13.73
CA GLY A 344 -26.13 -23.93 12.35
C GLY A 344 -26.44 -25.05 11.34
N THR A 345 -26.93 -24.68 10.17
CA THR A 345 -27.19 -25.58 9.03
C THR A 345 -25.87 -26.13 8.46
N PHE A 346 -25.30 -27.16 9.09
CA PHE A 346 -24.13 -27.88 8.59
C PHE A 346 -24.57 -29.05 7.68
N THR A 347 -24.15 -29.05 6.42
CA THR A 347 -24.32 -30.19 5.51
C THR A 347 -23.29 -31.27 5.84
N SER A 348 -23.69 -32.29 6.58
CA SER A 348 -22.82 -33.41 6.99
C SER A 348 -22.18 -34.11 5.78
N ILE A 349 -20.85 -34.15 5.73
CA ILE A 349 -20.06 -35.05 4.88
C ILE A 349 -19.29 -35.96 5.82
N VAL A 350 -19.51 -37.27 5.74
CA VAL A 350 -18.85 -38.28 6.60
C VAL A 350 -17.81 -39.05 5.78
N PRO A 351 -16.50 -38.81 5.98
CA PRO A 351 -15.45 -39.69 5.46
C PRO A 351 -14.90 -40.61 6.56
N GLY A 352 -15.07 -41.93 6.40
CA GLY A 352 -14.19 -42.94 7.01
C GLY A 352 -14.77 -43.85 8.10
N SER A 353 -14.97 -45.13 7.73
CA SER A 353 -15.20 -46.34 8.53
C SER A 353 -16.38 -46.36 9.52
N ALA A 354 -17.21 -47.39 9.43
CA ALA A 354 -18.31 -47.69 10.34
C ALA A 354 -17.89 -47.89 11.81
N ASP A 355 -16.57 -47.95 12.10
CA ASP A 355 -16.00 -48.20 13.43
C ASP A 355 -15.29 -46.99 14.07
N SER A 356 -15.31 -45.79 13.47
CA SER A 356 -14.61 -44.65 14.06
C SER A 356 -15.47 -43.89 15.09
N LYS A 357 -14.97 -43.74 16.33
CA LYS A 357 -15.57 -42.90 17.40
C LYS A 357 -15.61 -41.40 17.06
N ILE A 358 -14.98 -41.02 15.95
CA ILE A 358 -14.77 -39.66 15.48
C ILE A 358 -15.69 -39.41 14.28
N LYS A 359 -16.63 -38.48 14.41
CA LYS A 359 -17.47 -38.02 13.30
C LYS A 359 -16.99 -36.66 12.83
N TRP A 360 -16.49 -36.58 11.61
CA TRP A 360 -16.17 -35.29 11.00
C TRP A 360 -17.44 -34.60 10.52
N ARG A 361 -17.53 -33.28 10.77
CA ARG A 361 -18.55 -32.39 10.23
C ARG A 361 -17.84 -31.25 9.50
N ALA A 362 -18.21 -31.02 8.26
CA ALA A 362 -17.78 -29.84 7.51
C ALA A 362 -19.03 -29.07 7.09
N GLY A 363 -18.99 -27.74 7.12
CA GLY A 363 -20.06 -26.93 6.56
C GLY A 363 -19.54 -25.60 6.06
N ARG A 364 -20.24 -25.07 5.07
CA ARG A 364 -19.97 -23.76 4.51
C ARG A 364 -20.55 -22.70 5.46
N LEU A 365 -19.74 -21.70 5.81
CA LEU A 365 -20.11 -20.60 6.68
C LEU A 365 -21.05 -19.65 5.92
N GLU A 366 -22.34 -19.63 6.28
CA GLU A 366 -23.38 -18.80 5.64
C GLU A 366 -23.07 -17.28 5.64
N SER A 367 -22.19 -16.81 6.54
CA SER A 367 -21.84 -15.39 6.69
C SER A 367 -20.65 -14.92 5.85
N THR A 368 -19.99 -15.82 5.12
CA THR A 368 -18.75 -15.51 4.40
C THR A 368 -19.01 -15.20 2.93
N THR A 369 -19.89 -14.23 2.69
CA THR A 369 -19.93 -13.59 1.36
C THR A 369 -18.81 -12.55 1.29
N PRO A 370 -18.08 -12.46 0.15
CA PRO A 370 -17.14 -11.38 -0.11
C PRO A 370 -17.94 -10.08 -0.20
N ARG A 371 -18.22 -9.44 0.94
CA ARG A 371 -18.74 -8.07 0.95
C ARG A 371 -17.54 -7.18 0.73
N ASP A 372 -17.51 -6.60 -0.46
CA ASP A 372 -16.58 -5.64 -1.04
C ASP A 372 -15.63 -5.03 0.00
N LEU A 373 -14.32 -5.18 -0.24
CA LEU A 373 -13.36 -4.40 0.52
C LEU A 373 -13.68 -2.92 0.25
N GLU A 374 -14.11 -2.21 1.30
CA GLU A 374 -14.42 -0.79 1.21
C GLU A 374 -13.17 0.05 1.47
N SER A 375 -13.22 1.30 1.00
CA SER A 375 -12.22 2.30 1.34
C SER A 375 -11.99 2.36 2.85
N GLY A 376 -10.72 2.46 3.25
CA GLY A 376 -10.32 2.51 4.66
C GLY A 376 -10.29 1.15 5.37
N HIS A 377 -10.55 0.03 4.68
CA HIS A 377 -10.27 -1.30 5.23
C HIS A 377 -8.77 -1.65 5.17
N LEU A 378 -8.31 -2.41 6.18
CA LEU A 378 -6.98 -3.02 6.21
C LEU A 378 -7.09 -4.51 5.93
N CYS A 379 -6.30 -5.03 4.99
CA CYS A 379 -6.15 -6.45 4.74
C CYS A 379 -4.71 -6.88 5.04
N LEU A 380 -4.55 -7.72 6.05
CA LEU A 380 -3.28 -8.35 6.37
C LEU A 380 -3.14 -9.61 5.53
N TYR A 381 -1.99 -9.80 4.89
CA TYR A 381 -1.79 -10.99 4.04
C TYR A 381 -0.38 -11.56 4.11
N ASN A 382 -0.26 -12.88 3.92
CA ASN A 382 1.06 -13.51 3.78
C ASN A 382 1.64 -13.16 2.40
N GLY A 383 2.65 -12.28 2.40
CA GLY A 383 3.27 -11.77 1.17
C GLY A 383 4.05 -12.80 0.37
N ALA A 384 4.57 -13.86 1.01
CA ALA A 384 5.33 -14.90 0.31
C ALA A 384 4.42 -15.79 -0.54
N ASP A 385 3.28 -16.19 0.00
CA ASP A 385 2.34 -17.09 -0.69
C ASP A 385 1.35 -16.32 -1.58
N PHE A 386 1.08 -15.05 -1.26
CA PHE A 386 0.05 -14.25 -1.91
C PHE A 386 0.56 -12.89 -2.40
N GLY A 387 1.83 -12.80 -2.81
CA GLY A 387 2.40 -11.60 -3.45
C GLY A 387 1.57 -11.04 -4.62
N PRO A 388 0.89 -11.86 -5.44
CA PRO A 388 -0.05 -11.39 -6.47
C PRO A 388 -1.35 -10.74 -5.99
N LEU A 389 -1.68 -10.82 -4.70
CA LEU A 389 -2.98 -10.39 -4.16
C LEU A 389 -3.41 -8.97 -4.56
N PRO A 390 -2.56 -7.92 -4.50
CA PRO A 390 -2.96 -6.57 -4.91
C PRO A 390 -3.50 -6.54 -6.35
N LYS A 391 -2.75 -7.16 -7.29
CA LYS A 391 -3.12 -7.23 -8.70
C LYS A 391 -4.38 -8.06 -8.93
N VAL A 392 -4.56 -9.14 -8.16
CA VAL A 392 -5.76 -9.99 -8.22
C VAL A 392 -7.01 -9.22 -7.77
N LEU A 393 -6.93 -8.49 -6.65
CA LEU A 393 -8.05 -7.70 -6.12
C LEU A 393 -8.44 -6.57 -7.07
N ASN A 394 -7.46 -5.84 -7.60
CA ASN A 394 -7.69 -4.81 -8.61
C ASN A 394 -8.34 -5.39 -9.87
N ALA A 395 -7.84 -6.53 -10.37
CA ALA A 395 -8.41 -7.16 -11.57
C ALA A 395 -9.80 -7.78 -11.36
N LEU A 396 -10.24 -7.99 -10.12
CA LEU A 396 -11.59 -8.43 -9.78
C LEU A 396 -12.52 -7.26 -9.41
N GLU A 397 -12.02 -6.03 -9.38
CA GLU A 397 -12.79 -4.85 -8.96
C GLU A 397 -13.42 -4.99 -7.56
N ILE A 398 -12.80 -5.79 -6.68
CA ILE A 398 -13.31 -6.08 -5.32
C ILE A 398 -13.23 -4.84 -4.42
N ALA A 399 -12.28 -3.94 -4.67
CA ALA A 399 -12.16 -2.68 -3.97
C ALA A 399 -13.13 -1.66 -4.61
N LYS A 400 -14.12 -1.16 -3.85
CA LYS A 400 -15.08 -0.14 -4.34
C LYS A 400 -14.41 1.12 -4.90
N ALA A 401 -13.19 1.42 -4.46
CA ALA A 401 -12.39 2.56 -4.93
C ALA A 401 -11.54 2.26 -6.19
N GLY A 402 -11.59 1.04 -6.73
CA GLY A 402 -10.84 0.63 -7.93
C GLY A 402 -9.32 0.54 -7.76
N SER A 403 -8.80 0.77 -6.55
CA SER A 403 -7.36 0.79 -6.24
C SER A 403 -7.07 0.17 -4.87
N THR A 404 -5.94 -0.52 -4.77
CA THR A 404 -5.38 -1.01 -3.50
C THR A 404 -4.03 -0.36 -3.23
N ALA A 405 -3.83 0.13 -1.99
CA ALA A 405 -2.52 0.54 -1.50
C ALA A 405 -1.79 -0.67 -0.87
N VAL A 406 -0.53 -0.87 -1.21
CA VAL A 406 0.37 -1.84 -0.60
C VAL A 406 1.29 -1.10 0.36
N LEU A 407 1.17 -1.43 1.64
CA LEU A 407 1.99 -0.93 2.73
C LEU A 407 3.09 -1.93 3.08
N ASP A 408 4.33 -1.52 2.80
CA ASP A 408 5.56 -2.20 3.18
C ASP A 408 6.32 -1.39 4.25
N PRO A 409 7.32 -1.97 4.94
CA PRO A 409 7.97 -1.28 6.06
C PRO A 409 8.68 0.01 5.68
N ALA A 410 9.08 0.13 4.41
CA ALA A 410 9.84 1.24 3.87
C ALA A 410 9.13 1.99 2.73
N GLN A 411 7.97 1.50 2.27
CA GLN A 411 7.32 1.99 1.06
C GLN A 411 5.80 1.91 1.20
N LEU A 412 5.11 2.87 0.59
CA LEU A 412 3.66 2.82 0.40
C LEU A 412 3.38 3.07 -1.08
N SER A 413 2.65 2.18 -1.74
CA SER A 413 2.37 2.31 -3.17
C SER A 413 0.93 1.93 -3.49
N VAL A 414 0.32 2.60 -4.46
CA VAL A 414 -0.96 2.22 -5.02
C VAL A 414 -0.69 1.44 -6.29
N ASP A 415 -1.24 0.23 -6.37
CA ASP A 415 -1.22 -0.55 -7.58
C ASP A 415 -2.25 0.05 -8.55
N SER A 416 -1.76 0.68 -9.63
CA SER A 416 -2.56 1.39 -10.64
C SER A 416 -1.97 1.17 -12.04
N ASP A 417 -2.81 1.17 -13.07
CA ASP A 417 -2.38 1.05 -14.47
C ASP A 417 -1.71 2.33 -15.03
N THR A 418 -1.75 3.46 -14.29
CA THR A 418 -1.16 4.74 -14.70
C THR A 418 0.31 4.87 -14.31
N GLU A 419 1.08 5.70 -15.04
CA GLU A 419 2.48 6.00 -14.70
C GLU A 419 2.58 6.54 -13.26
N PRO A 420 3.45 5.95 -12.42
CA PRO A 420 3.46 6.29 -11.00
C PRO A 420 3.96 7.72 -10.75
N VAL A 421 3.22 8.45 -9.91
CA VAL A 421 3.67 9.71 -9.33
C VAL A 421 4.39 9.38 -8.02
N THR A 422 5.70 9.20 -8.12
CA THR A 422 6.54 8.80 -6.98
C THR A 422 7.09 10.01 -6.24
N TYR A 423 7.05 9.96 -4.91
CA TYR A 423 7.68 10.94 -4.01
C TYR A 423 8.62 10.26 -3.02
N CYS A 424 9.73 10.94 -2.70
CA CYS A 424 10.50 10.67 -1.50
C CYS A 424 9.91 11.47 -0.34
N LEU A 425 9.74 10.83 0.83
CA LEU A 425 9.24 11.48 2.03
C LEU A 425 10.28 11.42 3.16
N CYS A 426 10.54 12.56 3.81
CA CYS A 426 11.52 12.71 4.88
C CYS A 426 10.89 13.43 6.07
N PRO A 427 10.38 12.70 7.08
CA PRO A 427 9.87 13.30 8.32
C PRO A 427 10.97 14.10 9.02
N LEU A 428 10.60 15.23 9.63
CA LEU A 428 11.59 16.10 10.30
C LEU A 428 11.65 15.87 11.80
N LEU A 429 10.57 15.38 12.41
CA LEU A 429 10.40 15.23 13.85
C LEU A 429 9.78 13.86 14.16
N ALA A 430 10.16 13.27 15.29
CA ALA A 430 9.57 12.02 15.74
C ALA A 430 8.06 12.13 15.99
N ASP A 431 7.58 13.30 16.41
CA ASP A 431 6.20 13.56 16.86
C ASP A 431 5.56 14.83 16.23
N GLY A 432 6.17 15.42 15.19
CA GLY A 432 5.70 16.67 14.58
C GLY A 432 5.09 16.47 13.19
N PRO A 433 4.04 17.22 12.79
CA PRO A 433 3.23 16.95 11.60
C PRO A 433 3.88 17.41 10.28
N TYR A 434 5.18 17.67 10.27
CA TYR A 434 5.88 18.25 9.13
C TYR A 434 6.96 17.32 8.57
N ALA A 435 7.00 17.23 7.26
CA ALA A 435 7.95 16.44 6.50
C ALA A 435 8.44 17.22 5.28
N LEU A 436 9.53 16.76 4.69
CA LEU A 436 9.93 17.18 3.36
C LEU A 436 9.53 16.12 2.36
N ALA A 437 8.94 16.54 1.24
CA ALA A 437 8.58 15.68 0.12
C ALA A 437 9.32 16.13 -1.13
N ARG A 438 9.70 15.18 -1.98
CA ARG A 438 10.31 15.48 -3.27
C ARG A 438 9.84 14.51 -4.32
N ARG A 439 9.33 15.01 -5.44
CA ARG A 439 8.95 14.16 -6.56
C ARG A 439 10.19 13.49 -7.16
N VAL A 440 10.06 12.22 -7.52
CA VAL A 440 11.10 11.43 -8.18
C VAL A 440 10.97 11.58 -9.69
N GLY A 441 12.10 11.70 -10.41
CA GLY A 441 12.11 11.91 -11.85
C GLY A 441 12.19 13.39 -12.25
N ARG A 442 11.36 13.84 -13.21
CA ARG A 442 11.41 15.22 -13.71
C ARG A 442 10.72 16.17 -12.72
N HIS A 443 11.41 17.24 -12.34
CA HIS A 443 11.10 18.20 -11.25
C HIS A 443 11.43 17.68 -9.85
N THR A 444 12.64 17.98 -9.39
CA THR A 444 13.26 17.43 -8.18
C THR A 444 13.31 18.42 -7.01
N SER A 445 12.52 19.49 -7.00
CA SER A 445 12.58 20.44 -5.89
C SER A 445 11.93 19.85 -4.64
N TRP A 446 12.62 19.94 -3.51
CA TRP A 446 12.06 19.64 -2.21
C TRP A 446 10.96 20.63 -1.84
N GLN A 447 9.90 20.09 -1.26
CA GLN A 447 8.74 20.79 -0.76
C GLN A 447 8.61 20.50 0.73
N ALA A 448 8.20 21.51 1.48
CA ALA A 448 7.83 21.32 2.88
C ALA A 448 6.35 21.02 2.93
N ILE A 449 5.95 19.94 3.57
CA ILE A 449 4.55 19.54 3.68
C ILE A 449 4.11 19.41 5.13
N GLN A 450 2.86 19.73 5.39
CA GLN A 450 2.15 19.22 6.55
C GLN A 450 1.51 17.89 6.19
N TYR A 451 1.98 16.80 6.79
CA TYR A 451 1.34 15.49 6.66
C TYR A 451 0.32 15.30 7.78
N ALA A 452 -0.56 14.32 7.59
CA ALA A 452 -1.65 14.13 8.50
C ALA A 452 -1.19 13.52 9.84
N PRO A 453 -1.75 13.97 10.98
CA PRO A 453 -1.40 13.39 12.27
C PRO A 453 -1.79 11.91 12.32
N ALA A 454 -0.99 11.10 13.02
CA ALA A 454 -1.42 9.75 13.37
C ALA A 454 -2.71 9.84 14.21
N ALA A 455 -3.66 8.93 13.98
CA ALA A 455 -4.85 8.83 14.82
C ALA A 455 -4.44 8.62 16.29
N PRO A 456 -5.13 9.27 17.25
CA PRO A 456 -4.77 9.24 18.68
C PRO A 456 -4.87 7.86 19.30
#